data_AF-A0A2D7EFI2-F1
#
_entry.id   AF-A0A2D7EFI2-F1
#
_cell.length_a   1.000
_cell.length_b   1.000
_cell.length_c   1.000
_cell.angle_alpha   90.00
_cell.angle_beta   90.00
_cell.angle_gamma   90.00
#
_symmetry.space_group_name_H-M   'P 1'
#
loop_
_entity.id
_entity.type
_entity.pdbx_description
1 polymer ?
#
loop_
_entity_poly.entity_id
_entity_poly.type
_entity_poly.pdbx_seq_one_letter_code
_entity_poly.pdbx_strand_id
1 'polypeptide(L)'
;MAAYDDLNVKRIFIVGIASIVVTAVTALAVQVLYYYLEDVQLARTSENSSYTRQNNALKAQTEDISKPEGVDAETGNLVIPIESAMSVIISESETRKKSGSDET
;
A
#
# COMPACT_ATOMS: atom_id res chain seq x y z
N MET A 1 -62.28 39.00 -14.82
CA MET A 1 -61.40 38.64 -13.70
C MET A 1 -61.68 37.20 -13.29
N ALA A 2 -61.22 36.23 -14.10
CA ALA A 2 -61.46 34.80 -13.91
C ALA A 2 -60.24 33.92 -14.29
N ALA A 3 -59.08 34.54 -14.55
CA ALA A 3 -57.87 33.82 -14.98
C ALA A 3 -57.01 33.30 -13.81
N TYR A 4 -57.37 33.61 -12.57
CA TYR A 4 -56.66 33.17 -11.36
C TYR A 4 -57.36 32.01 -10.63
N ASP A 5 -58.53 31.57 -11.11
CA ASP A 5 -59.35 30.54 -10.46
C ASP A 5 -59.05 29.11 -10.97
N ASP A 6 -58.32 28.97 -12.08
CA ASP A 6 -57.88 27.68 -12.62
C ASP A 6 -56.40 27.37 -12.27
N LEU A 7 -55.91 27.93 -11.17
CA LEU A 7 -54.60 27.56 -10.65
C LEU A 7 -54.73 26.17 -10.01
N ASN A 8 -54.12 25.18 -10.64
CA ASN A 8 -54.25 23.78 -10.23
C ASN A 8 -53.44 23.49 -8.95
N VAL A 9 -53.96 23.94 -7.80
CA VAL A 9 -53.29 23.93 -6.48
C VAL A 9 -52.82 22.52 -6.09
N LYS A 10 -53.60 21.48 -6.43
CA LYS A 10 -53.21 20.08 -6.21
C LYS A 10 -51.90 19.73 -6.94
N ARG A 11 -51.74 20.18 -8.18
CA ARG A 11 -50.53 19.93 -8.98
C ARG A 11 -49.33 20.66 -8.40
N ILE A 12 -49.49 21.91 -8.00
CA ILE A 12 -48.43 22.72 -7.38
C ILE A 12 -47.95 22.06 -6.08
N PHE A 13 -48.88 21.58 -5.26
CA PHE A 13 -48.56 20.94 -3.99
C PHE A 13 -47.80 19.62 -4.18
N ILE A 14 -48.23 18.78 -5.13
CA ILE A 14 -47.54 17.52 -5.47
C ILE A 14 -46.14 17.79 -6.00
N VAL A 15 -45.99 18.76 -6.92
CA VAL A 15 -44.68 19.12 -7.49
C VAL A 15 -43.76 19.70 -6.41
N GLY A 16 -44.29 20.50 -5.48
CA GLY A 16 -43.53 21.05 -4.36
C GLY A 16 -42.97 19.95 -3.46
N ILE A 17 -43.80 19.01 -3.00
CA ILE A 17 -43.33 17.88 -2.17
C ILE A 17 -42.35 17.00 -2.96
N ALA A 18 -42.64 16.70 -4.22
CA ALA A 18 -41.74 15.92 -5.06
C ALA A 18 -40.36 16.59 -5.19
N SER A 19 -40.31 17.91 -5.33
CA SER A 19 -39.04 18.65 -5.41
C SER A 19 -38.20 18.49 -4.15
N ILE A 20 -38.81 18.58 -2.96
CA ILE A 20 -38.11 18.42 -1.67
C ILE A 20 -37.55 17.00 -1.54
N VAL A 21 -38.33 15.99 -1.92
CA VAL A 21 -37.88 14.59 -1.90
C VAL A 21 -36.71 14.38 -2.85
N VAL A 22 -36.79 14.90 -4.07
CA VAL A 22 -35.69 14.80 -5.05
C VAL A 22 -34.44 15.49 -4.52
N THR A 23 -34.55 16.68 -3.93
CA THR A 23 -33.40 17.38 -3.34
C THR A 23 -32.79 16.59 -2.19
N ALA A 24 -33.61 16.01 -1.30
CA ALA A 24 -33.12 15.19 -0.20
C ALA A 24 -32.38 13.93 -0.69
N VAL A 25 -32.95 13.22 -1.68
CA VAL A 25 -32.32 12.05 -2.29
C VAL A 25 -31.02 12.43 -2.99
N THR A 26 -31.00 13.56 -3.69
CA THR A 26 -29.79 14.04 -4.38
C THR A 26 -28.68 14.37 -3.38
N ALA A 27 -29.01 15.04 -2.26
CA ALA A 27 -28.03 15.33 -1.21
C ALA A 27 -27.43 14.05 -0.61
N LEU A 28 -28.26 13.04 -0.33
CA LEU A 28 -27.80 11.75 0.16
C LEU A 28 -26.95 11.01 -0.88
N ALA A 29 -27.34 11.03 -2.15
CA ALA A 29 -26.59 10.40 -3.23
C ALA A 29 -25.19 11.02 -3.39
N VAL A 30 -25.08 12.34 -3.28
CA VAL A 30 -23.79 13.06 -3.30
C VAL A 30 -22.91 12.64 -2.13
N GLN A 31 -23.48 12.49 -0.92
CA GLN A 31 -22.73 12.02 0.24
C GLN A 31 -22.18 10.60 0.04
N VAL A 32 -23.03 9.67 -0.44
CA VAL A 32 -22.59 8.30 -0.73
C VAL A 32 -21.49 8.29 -1.78
N LEU A 33 -21.62 9.08 -2.84
CA LEU A 33 -20.60 9.20 -3.87
C LEU A 33 -19.28 9.75 -3.31
N TYR A 34 -19.35 10.76 -2.44
CA TYR A 34 -18.17 11.33 -1.79
C TYR A 34 -17.40 10.27 -0.99
N TYR A 35 -18.09 9.56 -0.09
CA TYR A 35 -17.44 8.53 0.73
C TYR A 35 -16.94 7.33 -0.08
N TYR A 36 -17.63 6.98 -1.17
CA TYR A 36 -17.14 5.96 -2.10
C TYR A 36 -15.82 6.38 -2.76
N LEU A 37 -15.73 7.63 -3.23
CA LEU A 37 -14.51 8.14 -3.84
C LEU A 37 -13.37 8.28 -2.82
N GLU A 38 -13.70 8.67 -1.59
CA GLU A 38 -12.73 8.74 -0.48
C GLU A 38 -12.14 7.36 -0.18
N ASP A 39 -12.97 6.32 -0.08
CA ASP A 39 -12.52 4.94 0.17
C ASP A 39 -11.66 4.40 -0.98
N VAL A 40 -12.05 4.66 -2.23
CA VAL A 40 -11.24 4.28 -3.41
C VAL A 40 -9.89 5.00 -3.41
N GLN A 41 -9.85 6.28 -3.04
CA GLN A 41 -8.61 7.05 -2.97
C GLN A 41 -7.72 6.53 -1.84
N LEU A 42 -8.30 6.20 -0.68
CA LEU A 42 -7.59 5.64 0.46
C LEU A 42 -7.02 4.26 0.14
N ALA A 43 -7.81 3.39 -0.51
CA ALA A 43 -7.38 2.07 -0.95
C ALA A 43 -6.21 2.16 -1.94
N ARG A 44 -6.33 3.02 -2.97
CA ARG A 44 -5.24 3.25 -3.95
C ARG A 44 -3.99 3.84 -3.30
N THR A 45 -4.15 4.72 -2.33
CA THR A 45 -3.02 5.34 -1.62
C THR A 45 -2.36 4.33 -0.67
N SER A 46 -3.15 3.49 -0.01
CA SER A 46 -2.68 2.40 0.86
C SER A 46 -1.91 1.35 0.07
N GLU A 47 -2.42 0.92 -1.09
CA GLU A 47 -1.71 0.01 -1.99
C GLU A 47 -0.37 0.62 -2.44
N ASN A 48 -0.38 1.85 -2.96
CA ASN A 48 0.85 2.52 -3.39
C ASN A 48 1.83 2.75 -2.23
N SER A 49 1.34 3.04 -1.03
CA SER A 49 2.17 3.20 0.18
C SER A 49 2.79 1.87 0.61
N SER A 50 2.05 0.77 0.53
CA SER A 50 2.54 -0.57 0.84
C SER A 50 3.67 -0.99 -0.10
N TYR A 51 3.51 -0.75 -1.42
CA TYR A 51 4.56 -1.02 -2.40
C TYR A 51 5.77 -0.10 -2.19
N THR A 52 5.56 1.19 -1.92
CA THR A 52 6.67 2.14 -1.72
C THR A 52 7.46 1.84 -0.45
N ARG A 53 6.79 1.48 0.66
CA ARG A 53 7.46 1.09 1.92
C ARG A 53 8.24 -0.21 1.78
N GLN A 54 7.68 -1.21 1.12
CA GLN A 54 8.37 -2.48 0.89
C GLN A 54 9.56 -2.29 -0.05
N ASN A 55 9.41 -1.49 -1.11
CA ASN A 55 10.50 -1.24 -2.04
C ASN A 55 11.62 -0.40 -1.40
N ASN A 56 11.30 0.55 -0.51
CA ASN A 56 12.31 1.26 0.27
C ASN A 56 13.03 0.36 1.29
N ALA A 57 12.31 -0.57 1.93
CA ALA A 57 12.94 -1.55 2.82
C ALA A 57 13.88 -2.49 2.07
N LEU A 58 13.47 -2.97 0.88
CA LEU A 58 14.32 -3.80 0.01
C LEU A 58 15.51 -3.02 -0.54
N LYS A 59 15.31 -1.74 -0.89
CA LYS A 59 16.39 -0.87 -1.36
C LYS A 59 17.40 -0.57 -0.25
N ALA A 60 16.95 -0.31 0.97
CA ALA A 60 17.82 -0.14 2.13
C ALA A 60 18.60 -1.42 2.45
N GLN A 61 17.95 -2.58 2.43
CA GLN A 61 18.62 -3.88 2.61
C GLN A 61 19.64 -4.16 1.50
N THR A 62 19.31 -3.85 0.25
CA THR A 62 20.24 -4.01 -0.88
C THR A 62 21.43 -3.09 -0.74
N GLU A 63 21.22 -1.84 -0.31
CA GLU A 63 22.29 -0.87 -0.10
C GLU A 63 23.22 -1.29 1.06
N ASP A 64 22.65 -1.82 2.14
CA ASP A 64 23.40 -2.35 3.29
C ASP A 64 24.15 -3.65 2.99
N ILE A 65 23.66 -4.48 2.07
CA ILE A 65 24.38 -5.67 1.58
C ILE A 65 25.49 -5.26 0.60
N SER A 66 25.23 -4.30 -0.29
CA SER A 66 26.18 -3.89 -1.34
C SER A 66 27.37 -3.06 -0.84
N LYS A 67 27.24 -2.39 0.31
CA LYS A 67 28.33 -1.58 0.91
C LYS A 67 29.48 -2.43 1.45
N PRO A 68 29.23 -3.56 2.16
CA PRO A 68 30.27 -4.46 2.64
C PRO A 68 30.47 -5.72 1.78
N GLU A 69 29.42 -6.21 1.08
CA GLU A 69 29.49 -7.38 0.17
C GLU A 69 29.28 -6.93 -1.29
N GLY A 70 30.29 -6.28 -1.87
CA GLY A 70 30.22 -5.69 -3.21
C GLY A 70 31.31 -6.22 -4.13
N VAL A 71 31.08 -6.17 -5.45
CA VAL A 71 32.17 -6.32 -6.41
C VAL A 71 32.95 -5.00 -6.42
N ASP A 72 34.24 -5.06 -6.10
CA ASP A 72 35.17 -3.94 -6.26
C ASP A 72 35.12 -3.50 -7.73
N ALA A 73 34.65 -2.27 -7.97
CA ALA A 73 34.43 -1.75 -9.31
C ALA A 73 35.73 -1.54 -10.10
N GLU A 74 36.88 -1.48 -9.43
CA GLU A 74 38.19 -1.28 -10.04
C GLU A 74 38.89 -2.61 -10.37
N THR A 75 38.73 -3.62 -9.50
CA THR A 75 39.41 -4.91 -9.65
C THR A 75 38.50 -6.06 -10.10
N GLY A 76 37.19 -5.88 -10.06
CA GLY A 76 36.20 -6.93 -10.34
C GLY A 76 36.16 -8.02 -9.26
N ASN A 77 36.83 -7.82 -8.13
CA ASN A 77 36.91 -8.80 -7.05
C ASN A 77 35.67 -8.74 -6.17
N LEU A 78 35.16 -9.91 -5.81
CA LEU A 78 34.08 -10.03 -4.82
C LEU A 78 34.64 -9.72 -3.43
N VAL A 79 34.19 -8.63 -2.81
CA VAL A 79 34.57 -8.26 -1.45
C VAL A 79 33.58 -8.94 -0.50
N ILE A 80 34.09 -9.78 0.39
CA ILE A 80 33.31 -10.38 1.47
C ILE A 80 33.85 -9.82 2.80
N PRO A 81 33.00 -9.35 3.72
CA PRO A 81 33.40 -8.90 5.04
C PRO A 81 34.10 -10.01 5.79
N ILE A 82 35.18 -9.65 6.49
CA ILE A 82 36.00 -10.62 7.22
C ILE A 82 35.17 -11.33 8.29
N GLU A 83 34.20 -10.66 8.91
CA GLU A 83 33.30 -11.29 9.89
C GLU A 83 32.43 -12.41 9.26
N SER A 84 31.84 -12.16 8.08
CA SER A 84 31.11 -13.16 7.30
C SER A 84 32.01 -14.34 6.94
N ALA A 85 33.20 -14.07 6.40
CA ALA A 85 34.16 -15.11 6.01
C ALA A 85 34.61 -15.96 7.22
N MET A 86 34.85 -15.33 8.37
CA MET A 86 35.27 -16.02 9.59
C MET A 86 34.16 -16.88 10.17
N SER A 87 32.90 -16.44 10.09
CA SER A 87 31.75 -17.24 10.53
C SER A 87 31.58 -18.54 9.73
N VAL A 88 31.81 -18.50 8.41
CA VAL A 88 31.75 -19.69 7.54
C VAL A 88 32.85 -20.67 7.92
N ILE A 89 34.09 -20.20 8.09
CA ILE A 89 35.23 -21.05 8.48
C ILE A 89 34.98 -21.72 9.84
N ILE A 90 34.45 -20.97 10.82
CA ILE A 90 34.11 -21.53 12.14
C ILE A 90 33.04 -22.61 11.99
N SER A 91 31.96 -22.34 11.25
CA SER A 91 30.87 -23.31 11.04
C SER A 91 31.33 -24.60 10.36
N GLU A 92 32.23 -24.51 9.38
CA GLU A 92 32.86 -25.67 8.74
C GLU A 92 33.80 -26.43 9.69
N SER A 93 34.50 -25.71 10.56
CA SER A 93 35.41 -26.33 11.53
C SER A 93 34.66 -27.11 12.62
N GLU A 94 33.48 -26.63 13.04
CA GLU A 94 32.62 -27.31 14.00
C GLU A 94 31.97 -28.57 13.41
N THR A 95 31.55 -28.51 12.14
CA THR A 95 31.01 -29.68 11.42
C THR A 95 32.08 -30.75 11.20
N ARG A 96 33.32 -30.37 10.89
CA ARG A 96 34.44 -31.33 10.78
C ARG A 96 34.80 -31.97 12.12
N LYS A 97 34.74 -31.24 13.24
CA LYS A 97 34.95 -31.82 14.58
C LYS A 97 33.90 -32.86 14.96
N LYS A 98 32.64 -32.66 14.57
CA LYS A 98 31.54 -33.60 14.86
C LYS A 98 31.62 -34.89 14.02
N SER A 99 32.20 -34.83 12.83
CA SER A 99 32.33 -35.99 11.94
C SER A 99 33.51 -36.91 12.27
N GLY A 100 34.40 -36.52 13.20
CA GLY A 100 35.61 -37.28 13.56
C GLY A 100 35.56 -38.00 14.90
N SER A 101 34.42 -38.02 15.61
CA SER A 101 34.30 -38.66 16.94
C SER A 101 33.40 -39.90 16.96
N ASP A 102 33.19 -40.54 15.82
CA ASP A 102 32.32 -41.72 15.66
C ASP A 102 33.08 -42.94 15.10
N GLU A 103 34.35 -43.09 15.50
CA GLU A 103 35.10 -44.35 15.35
C GLU A 103 35.81 -44.71 16.66
N THR A 104 35.08 -45.39 17.56
CA THR A 104 35.60 -46.46 18.45
C THR A 104 34.50 -47.45 18.76
#